data_AF-A0A8J3Q8L4-F1
#
_entry.id   AF-A0A8J3Q8L4-F1
#
_cell.length_a   1.000
_cell.length_b   1.000
_cell.length_c   1.000
_cell.angle_alpha   90.00
_cell.angle_beta   90.00
_cell.angle_gamma   90.00
#
_symmetry.space_group_name_H-M   'P 1'
#
loop_
_entity.id
_entity.type
_entity.pdbx_description
1 polymer ?
#
loop_
_entity_poly.entity_id
_entity_poly.type
_entity_poly.pdbx_seq_one_letter_code
_entity_poly.pdbx_strand_id
1 'polypeptide(L)'
;MGCGKFMKVASTSKWAPTERHPEGELHEDLGFFSWDKTRKLFVLRQFHVEGFVNQYIAEVVADAKIVFVTEAIENIPDGWRARETYTFLGPEEFIEQFELAAPGKDFEPYTENRLHRVAPE
;
A
#
# COMPACT_ATOMS: atom_id res chain seq x y z
N MET A 1 24.37 -14.63 8.06
CA MET A 1 22.94 -14.34 7.79
C MET A 1 22.85 -12.94 7.20
N GLY A 2 22.61 -12.79 5.90
CA GLY A 2 22.68 -11.47 5.26
C GLY A 2 22.00 -11.42 3.91
N CYS A 3 20.71 -11.76 3.84
CA CYS A 3 19.84 -11.44 2.71
C CYS A 3 18.55 -10.83 3.26
N GLY A 4 18.16 -9.67 2.73
CA GLY A 4 16.86 -9.00 2.92
C GLY A 4 16.68 -8.22 4.23
N LYS A 5 17.09 -6.94 4.27
CA LYS A 5 16.64 -6.00 5.33
C LYS A 5 15.26 -5.39 5.03
N PHE A 6 14.74 -5.65 3.83
CA PHE A 6 13.50 -5.13 3.30
C PHE A 6 12.91 -6.11 2.29
N MET A 7 11.60 -6.03 2.09
CA MET A 7 10.84 -6.76 1.07
C MET A 7 10.36 -5.76 0.03
N LYS A 8 10.71 -5.98 -1.23
CA LYS A 8 10.24 -5.18 -2.36
C LYS A 8 8.84 -5.64 -2.77
N VAL A 9 7.97 -4.71 -3.07
CA VAL A 9 6.69 -4.94 -3.76
C VAL A 9 6.72 -4.18 -5.07
N ALA A 10 6.25 -4.82 -6.13
CA ALA A 10 5.93 -4.15 -7.38
C ALA A 10 4.44 -4.39 -7.61
N SER A 11 3.69 -3.33 -7.90
CA SER A 11 2.26 -3.39 -8.17
C SER A 11 2.02 -2.89 -9.58
N THR A 12 1.17 -3.59 -10.32
CA THR A 12 0.70 -3.16 -11.62
C THR A 12 -0.82 -3.29 -11.65
N SER A 13 -1.49 -2.17 -11.86
CA SER A 13 -2.94 -2.12 -12.03
C SER A 13 -3.26 -1.63 -13.43
N LYS A 14 -4.16 -2.34 -14.12
CA LYS A 14 -4.52 -2.05 -15.51
C LYS A 14 -6.02 -1.91 -15.64
N TRP A 15 -6.46 -0.76 -16.13
CA TRP A 15 -7.87 -0.49 -16.43
C TRP A 15 -8.10 -0.47 -17.93
N ALA A 16 -9.25 -0.99 -18.35
CA ALA A 16 -9.64 -1.01 -19.75
C ALA A 16 -9.90 0.41 -20.27
N PRO A 17 -9.73 0.64 -21.59
CA PRO A 17 -10.15 1.87 -22.24
C PRO A 17 -11.58 2.30 -21.90
N THR A 18 -11.76 3.60 -21.68
CA THR A 18 -13.06 4.25 -21.50
C THR A 18 -13.21 5.41 -22.48
N GLU A 19 -14.41 5.98 -22.63
CA GLU A 19 -14.60 7.19 -23.46
C GLU A 19 -13.72 8.37 -22.99
N ARG A 20 -13.44 8.46 -21.69
CA ARG A 20 -12.58 9.50 -21.11
C ARG A 20 -11.08 9.17 -21.22
N HIS A 21 -10.74 7.88 -21.21
CA HIS A 21 -9.37 7.36 -21.28
C HIS A 21 -9.28 6.29 -22.37
N PRO A 22 -9.19 6.69 -23.66
CA PRO A 22 -9.31 5.77 -24.79
C PRO A 22 -8.15 4.77 -24.91
N GLU A 23 -7.02 5.04 -24.25
CA GLU A 23 -5.86 4.13 -24.18
C GLU A 23 -5.94 3.16 -22.99
N GLY A 24 -6.92 3.34 -22.09
CA GLY A 24 -6.96 2.71 -20.77
C GLY A 24 -6.02 3.42 -19.78
N GLU A 25 -5.82 2.81 -18.62
CA GLU A 25 -4.90 3.30 -17.60
C GLU A 25 -3.99 2.16 -17.12
N LEU A 26 -2.72 2.48 -16.91
CA LEU A 26 -1.71 1.57 -16.38
C LEU A 26 -1.00 2.29 -15.24
N HIS A 27 -1.12 1.76 -14.03
CA HIS A 27 -0.44 2.28 -12.86
C HIS A 27 0.61 1.26 -12.44
N GLU A 28 1.86 1.70 -12.34
CA GLU A 28 3.01 0.87 -11.99
C GLU A 28 3.73 1.48 -10.80
N ASP A 29 3.63 0.79 -9.67
CA ASP A 29 4.11 1.30 -8.39
C ASP A 29 5.19 0.39 -7.81
N LEU A 30 6.08 0.99 -7.03
CA LEU A 30 7.14 0.29 -6.32
C LEU A 30 7.04 0.53 -4.82
N GLY A 31 7.10 -0.53 -4.04
CA GLY A 31 7.02 -0.49 -2.59
C GLY A 31 8.19 -1.19 -1.91
N PHE A 32 8.49 -0.78 -0.68
CA PHE A 32 9.41 -1.47 0.21
C PHE A 32 8.84 -1.55 1.63
N PHE A 33 8.62 -2.78 2.10
CA PHE A 33 8.43 -3.06 3.52
C PHE A 33 9.79 -3.22 4.19
N SER A 34 9.96 -2.65 5.38
CA SER A 34 11.19 -2.74 6.15
C SER A 34 10.91 -2.75 7.65
N TRP A 35 11.91 -3.17 8.43
CA TRP A 35 11.87 -3.10 9.89
C TRP A 35 12.79 -1.98 10.39
N ASP A 36 12.19 -0.95 11.00
CA ASP A 36 12.93 0.10 11.68
C ASP A 36 13.41 -0.41 13.03
N LYS A 37 14.71 -0.71 13.15
CA LYS A 37 15.29 -1.26 14.38
C LYS A 37 15.28 -0.27 15.55
N THR A 38 15.37 1.02 15.27
CA THR A 38 15.41 2.06 16.30
C THR A 38 14.02 2.28 16.86
N ARG A 39 13.01 2.42 15.98
CA ARG A 39 11.61 2.62 16.36
C ARG A 39 10.88 1.32 16.71
N LYS A 40 11.45 0.16 16.37
CA LYS A 40 10.88 -1.18 16.57
C LYS A 40 9.49 -1.33 15.94
N LEU A 41 9.35 -0.87 14.70
CA LEU A 41 8.10 -0.96 13.94
C LEU A 41 8.36 -1.28 12.47
N PHE A 42 7.33 -1.78 11.78
CA PHE A 42 7.37 -1.96 10.34
C PHE A 42 7.07 -0.65 9.62
N VAL A 43 7.81 -0.39 8.55
CA VAL A 43 7.64 0.78 7.68
C VAL A 43 7.36 0.29 6.26
N LEU A 44 6.35 0.87 5.62
CA LEU A 44 6.08 0.72 4.20
C LEU A 44 6.37 2.05 3.52
N ARG A 45 7.16 2.04 2.44
CA ARG A 45 7.28 3.19 1.53
C ARG A 45 6.83 2.78 0.15
N GLN A 46 5.88 3.51 -0.43
CA GLN A 46 5.36 3.31 -1.78
C GLN A 46 5.69 4.51 -2.65
N PHE A 47 6.10 4.25 -3.89
CA PHE A 47 6.41 5.21 -4.93
C PHE A 47 5.44 4.97 -6.07
N HIS A 48 4.55 5.93 -6.27
CA HIS A 48 3.47 5.81 -7.26
C HIS A 48 3.81 6.55 -8.54
N VAL A 49 3.42 6.01 -9.70
CA VAL A 49 3.73 6.60 -11.02
C VAL A 49 3.11 8.00 -11.19
N GLU A 50 2.02 8.27 -10.48
CA GLU A 50 1.32 9.54 -10.42
C GLU A 50 2.09 10.64 -9.67
N GLY A 51 3.24 10.30 -9.08
CA GLY A 51 4.20 11.26 -8.54
C GLY A 51 4.08 11.52 -7.04
N PHE A 52 3.34 10.71 -6.28
CA PHE A 52 3.33 10.77 -4.82
C PHE A 52 4.13 9.63 -4.19
N VAL A 53 4.68 9.92 -3.01
CA VAL A 53 5.40 8.94 -2.18
C VAL A 53 4.71 8.86 -0.84
N ASN A 54 4.22 7.68 -0.50
CA ASN A 54 3.61 7.42 0.80
C ASN A 54 4.63 6.75 1.71
N GLN A 55 4.75 7.24 2.94
CA GLN A 55 5.49 6.56 4.01
C GLN A 55 4.54 6.24 5.16
N TYR A 56 4.39 4.94 5.43
CA TYR A 56 3.54 4.43 6.48
C TYR A 56 4.34 3.78 7.61
N ILE A 57 3.76 3.79 8.79
CA ILE A 57 4.15 2.96 9.92
C ILE A 57 3.05 1.96 10.24
N ALA A 58 3.41 0.76 10.67
CA ALA A 58 2.44 -0.20 11.16
C ALA A 58 1.90 0.22 12.52
N GLU A 59 0.59 0.43 12.63
CA GLU A 59 -0.11 0.68 13.89
C GLU A 59 -0.67 -0.60 14.50
N VAL A 60 -1.02 -1.58 13.66
CA VAL A 60 -1.52 -2.89 14.08
C VAL A 60 -0.72 -3.98 13.37
N VAL A 61 -0.22 -4.93 14.13
CA VAL A 61 0.38 -6.18 13.64
C VAL A 61 -0.22 -7.32 14.46
N ALA A 62 -1.06 -8.13 13.82
CA ALA A 62 -1.71 -9.30 14.39
C ALA A 62 -1.60 -10.49 13.43
N ASP A 63 -1.93 -11.69 13.91
CA ASP A 63 -1.71 -12.94 13.18
C ASP A 63 -2.25 -12.94 11.74
N ALA A 64 -3.43 -12.36 11.52
CA ALA A 64 -4.10 -12.31 10.22
C ALA A 64 -4.35 -10.89 9.71
N LYS A 65 -3.80 -9.85 10.36
CA LYS A 65 -4.08 -8.46 10.00
C LYS A 65 -2.89 -7.55 10.26
N ILE A 66 -2.55 -6.71 9.28
CA ILE A 66 -1.58 -5.63 9.43
C ILE A 66 -2.22 -4.33 8.95
N VAL A 67 -2.10 -3.26 9.75
CA VAL A 67 -2.62 -1.92 9.42
C VAL A 67 -1.46 -0.94 9.42
N PHE A 68 -1.28 -0.28 8.28
CA PHE A 68 -0.30 0.77 8.05
C PHE A 68 -1.02 2.11 7.92
N VAL A 69 -0.52 3.14 8.60
CA VAL A 69 -1.03 4.52 8.48
C VAL A 69 0.10 5.44 8.10
N THR A 70 -0.17 6.38 7.19
CA THR A 70 0.84 7.33 6.71
C THR A 70 1.33 8.23 7.83
N GLU A 71 2.65 8.32 7.99
CA GLU A 71 3.29 9.38 8.78
C GLU A 71 3.75 10.54 7.89
N ALA A 72 3.91 10.31 6.59
CA ALA A 72 4.20 11.34 5.59
C ALA A 72 3.66 10.94 4.21
N ILE A 73 3.22 11.94 3.44
CA ILE A 73 2.85 11.79 2.04
C ILE A 73 3.47 12.95 1.25
N GLU A 74 4.27 12.65 0.23
CA GLU A 74 4.88 13.66 -0.64
C GLU A 74 3.90 14.11 -1.74
N ASN A 75 3.97 15.38 -2.13
CA ASN A 75 3.26 15.97 -3.28
C ASN A 75 1.73 16.04 -3.17
N ILE A 76 1.17 16.04 -1.96
CA ILE A 76 -0.26 16.32 -1.71
C ILE A 76 -0.43 17.43 -0.65
N PRO A 77 -1.61 18.06 -0.53
CA PRO A 77 -1.88 19.03 0.52
C PRO A 77 -1.70 18.45 1.94
N ASP A 78 -1.24 19.28 2.86
CA ASP A 78 -1.03 18.89 4.26
C ASP A 78 -2.32 18.38 4.93
N GLY A 79 -2.15 17.42 5.85
CA GLY A 79 -3.22 16.89 6.71
C GLY A 79 -4.01 15.73 6.11
N TRP A 80 -3.78 15.39 4.85
CA TRP A 80 -4.24 14.12 4.29
C TRP A 80 -3.55 12.94 4.95
N ARG A 81 -4.30 11.85 5.12
CA ARG A 81 -3.80 10.58 5.64
C ARG A 81 -4.29 9.45 4.77
N ALA A 82 -3.47 8.42 4.62
CA ALA A 82 -3.87 7.17 4.02
C ALA A 82 -3.66 6.00 4.99
N ARG A 83 -4.44 4.95 4.78
CA ARG A 83 -4.34 3.70 5.54
C ARG A 83 -4.37 2.53 4.58
N GLU A 84 -3.42 1.63 4.76
CA GLU A 84 -3.33 0.36 4.05
C GLU A 84 -3.58 -0.77 5.04
N THR A 85 -4.58 -1.60 4.77
CA THR A 85 -4.95 -2.73 5.62
C THR A 85 -4.79 -4.02 4.83
N TYR A 86 -3.91 -4.90 5.32
CA TYR A 86 -3.74 -6.26 4.81
C TYR A 86 -4.43 -7.25 5.73
N THR A 87 -5.40 -8.01 5.21
CA THR A 87 -6.11 -9.08 5.94
C THR A 87 -5.83 -10.42 5.27
N PHE A 88 -5.09 -11.30 5.95
CA PHE A 88 -4.72 -12.61 5.43
C PHE A 88 -5.85 -13.61 5.65
N LEU A 89 -6.36 -14.19 4.55
CA LEU A 89 -7.42 -15.20 4.59
C LEU A 89 -6.87 -16.62 4.66
N GLY A 90 -5.58 -16.79 4.37
CA GLY A 90 -4.86 -18.04 4.42
C GLY A 90 -3.45 -17.89 3.83
N PRO A 91 -2.72 -19.00 3.59
CA PRO A 91 -1.37 -18.93 3.03
C PRO A 91 -1.34 -18.45 1.58
N GLU A 92 -2.45 -18.53 0.85
CA GLU A 92 -2.51 -18.29 -0.60
C GLU A 92 -3.30 -17.03 -0.97
N GLU A 93 -3.80 -16.29 0.02
CA GLU A 93 -4.77 -15.24 -0.23
C GLU A 93 -4.80 -14.18 0.87
N PHE A 94 -4.94 -12.92 0.45
CA PHE A 94 -5.20 -11.80 1.34
C PHE A 94 -6.05 -10.72 0.67
N ILE A 95 -6.71 -9.89 1.49
CA ILE A 95 -7.38 -8.67 1.08
C ILE A 95 -6.45 -7.50 1.39
N GLU A 96 -6.27 -6.60 0.44
CA GLU A 96 -5.67 -5.27 0.61
C GLU A 96 -6.79 -4.24 0.52
N GLN A 97 -6.91 -3.38 1.52
CA GLN A 97 -7.87 -2.29 1.54
C GLN A 97 -7.12 -0.97 1.76
N PHE A 98 -7.30 -0.05 0.82
CA PHE A 98 -6.75 1.28 0.87
C PHE A 98 -7.84 2.30 1.20
N GLU A 99 -7.54 3.18 2.14
CA GLU A 99 -8.48 4.14 2.70
C GLU A 99 -7.83 5.52 2.78
N LEU A 100 -8.64 6.56 2.59
CA LEU A 100 -8.19 7.95 2.62
C LEU A 100 -8.97 8.75 3.66
N ALA A 101 -8.28 9.68 4.30
CA ALA A 101 -8.88 10.67 5.17
C ALA A 101 -8.38 12.06 4.77
N ALA A 102 -9.30 12.91 4.33
CA ALA A 102 -9.03 14.33 4.17
C ALA A 102 -8.75 15.00 5.54
N PRO A 103 -8.16 16.22 5.57
CA PRO A 103 -7.89 16.93 6.82
C PRO A 103 -9.14 17.06 7.70
N GLY A 104 -9.04 16.56 8.94
CA GLY A 104 -10.13 16.61 9.92
C GLY A 104 -11.31 15.66 9.63
N LYS A 105 -11.15 14.71 8.71
CA LYS A 105 -12.14 13.66 8.40
C LYS A 105 -11.66 12.29 8.85
N ASP A 106 -12.59 11.34 8.95
CA ASP A 106 -12.30 9.95 9.21
C ASP A 106 -11.82 9.23 7.94
N PHE A 107 -11.23 8.05 8.11
CA PHE A 107 -10.84 7.18 7.00
C PHE A 107 -12.08 6.61 6.32
N GLU A 108 -12.10 6.71 5.00
CA GLU A 108 -13.12 6.11 4.15
C GLU A 108 -12.48 5.13 3.15
N PRO A 109 -13.10 3.98 2.85
CA PRO A 109 -12.65 3.06 1.80
C PRO A 109 -12.54 3.74 0.45
N TYR A 110 -11.38 3.58 -0.18
CA TYR A 110 -11.12 4.05 -1.54
C TYR A 110 -11.03 2.88 -2.52
N THR A 111 -10.22 1.87 -2.22
CA THR A 111 -10.13 0.63 -3.00
C THR A 111 -10.03 -0.60 -2.10
N GLU A 112 -10.48 -1.73 -2.62
CA GLU A 112 -10.32 -3.05 -2.03
C GLU A 112 -9.90 -4.04 -3.12
N ASN A 113 -8.83 -4.76 -2.85
CA ASN A 113 -8.27 -5.78 -3.74
C ASN A 113 -8.24 -7.11 -3.01
N ARG A 114 -8.62 -8.18 -3.71
CA ARG A 114 -8.44 -9.56 -3.24
C ARG A 114 -7.33 -10.21 -4.05
N LEU A 115 -6.21 -10.50 -3.40
CA LEU A 115 -4.99 -10.97 -4.04
C LEU A 115 -4.77 -12.46 -3.77
N HIS A 116 -4.45 -13.19 -4.83
CA HIS A 116 -4.17 -14.62 -4.79
C HIS A 116 -2.69 -14.89 -5.10
N ARG A 117 -2.10 -15.89 -4.45
CA ARG A 117 -0.76 -16.38 -4.81
C ARG A 117 -0.80 -16.95 -6.23
N VAL A 118 0.12 -16.49 -7.05
CA VAL A 118 0.46 -17.13 -8.33
C VAL A 118 1.82 -17.81 -8.20
N ALA A 119 2.02 -18.91 -8.91
CA ALA A 119 3.32 -19.56 -8.96
C ALA A 119 4.36 -18.58 -9.56
N PRO A 120 5.61 -18.58 -9.09
CA PRO A 120 6.67 -17.84 -9.77
C PRO A 120 6.79 -18.34 -11.21
N GLU A 121 6.90 -17.42 -12.17
CA GLU A 121 7.29 -17.76 -13.56
C GLU A 121 8.73 -18.28 -13.64
#